data_AF-A0A2E4GXT1-F1
#
_entry.id   AF-A0A2E4GXT1-F1
#
_cell.length_a   1.000
_cell.length_b   1.000
_cell.length_c   1.000
_cell.angle_alpha   90.00
_cell.angle_beta   90.00
_cell.angle_gamma   90.00
#
_symmetry.space_group_name_H-M   'P 1'
#
loop_
_entity.id
_entity.type
_entity.pdbx_description
1 polymer ?
#
loop_
_entity_poly.entity_id
_entity_poly.type
_entity_poly.pdbx_seq_one_letter_code
_entity_poly.pdbx_strand_id
1 'polypeptide(L)'
;MVSVPNARTGIKGESCLISLADGFYSDNQEDLTVARDRVEKELGISALVDAAGIIGIFDGIVKVADATGIPLEKDKSIASQEIRLSLGIDKFHPDKN
;
A
#
# COMPACT_ATOMS: atom_id res chain seq x y z
N MET A 1 -3.51 13.05 12.06
CA MET A 1 -3.87 12.47 10.74
C MET A 1 -3.88 13.61 9.74
N VAL A 2 -2.76 13.86 9.05
CA VAL A 2 -2.78 14.81 7.93
C VAL A 2 -3.48 14.10 6.79
N SER A 3 -4.75 14.43 6.58
CA SER A 3 -5.44 14.10 5.34
C SER A 3 -4.71 14.86 4.24
N VAL A 4 -3.72 14.22 3.59
CA VAL A 4 -3.28 14.70 2.29
C VAL A 4 -4.54 14.62 1.43
N PRO A 5 -5.03 15.74 0.87
CA PRO A 5 -6.12 15.65 -0.09
C PRO A 5 -5.66 14.64 -1.14
N ASN A 6 -6.51 13.68 -1.53
CA ASN A 6 -6.30 12.91 -2.75
C ASN A 6 -6.32 13.92 -3.91
N ALA A 7 -5.21 14.61 -4.11
CA ALA A 7 -4.98 15.48 -5.23
C ALA A 7 -4.97 14.54 -6.43
N ARG A 8 -6.06 14.56 -7.21
CA ARG A 8 -6.19 13.70 -8.38
C ARG A 8 -4.94 13.89 -9.23
N THR A 9 -4.17 12.82 -9.35
CA THR A 9 -2.93 12.80 -10.11
C THR A 9 -3.17 12.99 -11.61
N GLY A 10 -4.42 12.81 -12.05
CA GLY A 10 -4.81 12.81 -13.47
C GLY A 10 -4.55 11.48 -14.16
N ILE A 11 -4.06 10.48 -13.44
CA ILE A 11 -3.83 9.13 -13.95
C ILE A 11 -5.18 8.46 -14.18
N LYS A 12 -5.38 7.91 -15.39
CA LYS A 12 -6.57 7.14 -15.73
C LYS A 12 -6.69 5.95 -14.78
N GLY A 13 -7.85 5.83 -14.12
CA GLY A 13 -8.14 4.71 -13.22
C GLY A 13 -7.55 4.83 -11.82
N GLU A 14 -6.94 5.97 -11.46
CA GLU A 14 -6.37 6.20 -10.12
C GLU A 14 -7.34 5.77 -9.00
N SER A 15 -8.60 6.23 -9.06
CA SER A 15 -9.56 5.95 -7.99
C SER A 15 -9.92 4.47 -7.85
N CYS A 16 -10.06 3.74 -8.96
CA CYS A 16 -10.43 2.32 -8.89
C CYS A 16 -9.24 1.45 -8.50
N LEU A 17 -8.02 1.81 -8.93
CA LEU A 17 -6.79 1.14 -8.51
C LEU A 17 -6.48 1.36 -7.02
N ILE A 18 -6.66 2.57 -6.50
CA ILE A 18 -6.54 2.85 -5.06
C ILE A 18 -7.59 2.05 -4.28
N SER A 19 -8.86 2.04 -4.74
CA SER A 19 -9.92 1.26 -4.10
C SER A 19 -9.61 -0.25 -4.07
N LEU A 20 -8.94 -0.78 -5.09
CA LEU A 20 -8.52 -2.18 -5.14
C LEU A 20 -7.44 -2.49 -4.10
N ALA A 21 -6.44 -1.60 -3.96
CA ALA A 21 -5.42 -1.73 -2.93
C ALA A 21 -6.02 -1.63 -1.52
N ASP A 22 -6.90 -0.65 -1.28
CA ASP A 22 -7.58 -0.48 0.00
C ASP A 22 -8.47 -1.69 0.34
N GLY A 23 -9.25 -2.16 -0.64
CA GLY A 23 -10.11 -3.33 -0.49
C GLY A 23 -9.32 -4.61 -0.18
N PHE A 24 -8.09 -4.75 -0.70
CA PHE A 24 -7.22 -5.89 -0.39
C PHE A 24 -6.78 -5.93 1.07
N TYR A 25 -6.51 -4.76 1.66
CA TYR A 25 -6.12 -4.64 3.08
C TYR A 25 -7.32 -4.47 4.02
N SER A 26 -8.55 -4.44 3.51
CA SER A 26 -9.78 -4.40 4.31
C SER A 26 -10.09 -5.77 4.92
N ASP A 27 -10.67 -5.76 6.12
CA ASP A 27 -11.22 -6.98 6.76
C ASP A 27 -12.56 -7.41 6.14
N ASN A 28 -13.10 -6.65 5.19
CA ASN A 28 -14.37 -6.92 4.51
C ASN A 28 -14.17 -7.44 3.08
N GLN A 29 -14.52 -8.71 2.85
CA GLN A 29 -14.44 -9.34 1.53
C GLN A 29 -15.35 -8.70 0.47
N GLU A 30 -16.43 -8.04 0.89
CA GLU A 30 -17.31 -7.32 -0.01
C GLU A 30 -16.63 -6.09 -0.61
N ASP A 31 -15.81 -5.36 0.17
CA ASP A 31 -15.06 -4.21 -0.31
C ASP A 31 -14.10 -4.60 -1.44
N LEU A 32 -13.40 -5.72 -1.26
CA LEU A 32 -12.50 -6.26 -2.26
C LEU A 32 -13.26 -6.71 -3.52
N THR A 33 -14.42 -7.33 -3.37
CA THR A 33 -15.25 -7.76 -4.50
C THR A 33 -15.70 -6.55 -5.32
N VAL A 34 -16.25 -5.53 -4.67
CA VAL A 34 -16.70 -4.28 -5.32
C VAL A 34 -15.53 -3.57 -6.01
N ALA A 35 -14.34 -3.55 -5.40
CA ALA A 35 -13.18 -2.90 -5.99
C ALA A 35 -12.66 -3.63 -7.23
N ARG A 36 -12.67 -4.98 -7.25
CA ARG A 36 -12.32 -5.76 -8.44
C ARG A 36 -13.26 -5.48 -9.60
N ASP A 37 -14.57 -5.52 -9.33
CA ASP A 37 -15.60 -5.24 -10.34
C ASP A 37 -15.44 -3.84 -10.95
N ARG A 38 -15.08 -2.87 -10.10
CA ARG A 38 -14.84 -1.49 -10.55
C ARG A 38 -13.63 -1.39 -11.48
N VAL A 39 -12.52 -2.04 -11.14
CA VAL A 39 -11.31 -2.04 -11.99
C VAL A 39 -11.58 -2.76 -13.31
N GLU A 40 -12.24 -3.93 -13.28
CA GLU A 40 -12.60 -4.65 -14.50
C GLU A 40 -13.50 -3.79 -15.41
N LYS A 41 -14.50 -3.12 -14.84
CA LYS A 41 -15.42 -2.25 -15.59
C LYS A 41 -14.73 -1.02 -16.19
N GLU A 42 -13.80 -0.39 -15.47
CA GLU A 42 -13.17 0.87 -15.89
C GLU A 42 -11.93 0.65 -16.78
N LEU A 43 -11.16 -0.40 -16.52
CA LEU A 43 -9.83 -0.64 -17.11
C LEU A 43 -9.70 -1.99 -17.83
N GLY A 44 -10.64 -2.92 -17.62
CA GLY A 44 -10.65 -4.25 -18.22
C GLY A 44 -9.96 -5.33 -17.38
N ILE A 45 -10.27 -6.59 -17.69
CA ILE A 45 -9.79 -7.75 -16.93
C ILE A 45 -8.26 -7.89 -16.92
N SER A 46 -7.57 -7.56 -18.01
CA SER A 46 -6.10 -7.59 -18.05
C SER A 46 -5.49 -6.62 -17.05
N ALA A 47 -6.03 -5.41 -16.95
CA ALA A 47 -5.56 -4.41 -16.00
C ALA A 47 -5.84 -4.82 -14.54
N LEU A 48 -6.96 -5.50 -14.29
CA LEU A 48 -7.26 -6.07 -12.97
C LEU A 48 -6.21 -7.13 -12.57
N VAL A 49 -5.88 -8.05 -13.48
CA VAL A 49 -4.86 -9.09 -13.23
C VAL A 49 -3.49 -8.48 -12.94
N ASP A 50 -3.07 -7.51 -13.76
CA ASP A 50 -1.80 -6.81 -13.57
C ASP A 50 -1.76 -6.08 -12.22
N ALA A 51 -2.83 -5.36 -11.87
CA ALA A 51 -2.92 -4.64 -10.60
C ALA A 51 -2.89 -5.60 -9.40
N ALA A 52 -3.60 -6.74 -9.47
CA ALA A 52 -3.56 -7.76 -8.44
C ALA A 52 -2.15 -8.36 -8.27
N GLY A 53 -1.41 -8.56 -9.37
CA GLY A 53 -0.01 -8.97 -9.33
C GLY A 53 0.89 -7.95 -8.62
N ILE A 54 0.69 -6.66 -8.87
CA ILE A 54 1.41 -5.57 -8.19
C ILE A 54 1.09 -5.55 -6.69
N ILE A 55 -0.17 -5.72 -6.30
CA ILE A 55 -0.54 -5.80 -4.88
C ILE A 55 0.17 -6.99 -4.21
N GLY A 56 0.13 -8.16 -4.84
CA GLY A 56 0.76 -9.37 -4.31
C GLY A 56 2.28 -9.25 -4.13
N ILE A 57 3.00 -8.65 -5.09
CA ILE A 57 4.45 -8.51 -4.97
C ILE A 57 4.84 -7.51 -3.86
N PHE A 58 4.09 -6.43 -3.67
CA PHE A 58 4.36 -5.47 -2.59
C PHE A 58 3.97 -6.01 -1.21
N ASP A 59 2.89 -6.80 -1.10
CA ASP A 59 2.57 -7.52 0.14
C ASP A 59 3.67 -8.54 0.50
N GLY A 60 4.20 -9.27 -0.49
CA GLY A 60 5.22 -10.29 -0.29
C GLY A 60 6.60 -9.74 0.05
N ILE A 61 7.12 -8.79 -0.74
CA ILE A 61 8.49 -8.26 -0.56
C ILE A 61 8.65 -7.57 0.79
N VAL A 62 7.63 -6.82 1.25
CA VAL A 62 7.68 -6.14 2.54
C VAL A 62 7.79 -7.15 3.68
N LYS A 63 7.03 -8.25 3.65
CA LYS A 63 7.13 -9.33 4.65
C LYS A 63 8.51 -9.98 4.67
N VAL A 64 9.11 -10.19 3.50
CA VAL A 64 10.49 -10.72 3.42
C VAL A 64 11.49 -9.73 4.01
N ALA A 65 11.37 -8.45 3.69
CA ALA A 65 12.23 -7.40 4.25
C ALA A 65 12.13 -7.33 5.78
N ASP A 66 10.91 -7.37 6.32
CA ASP A 66 10.66 -7.39 7.76
C ASP A 66 11.24 -8.65 8.42
N ALA A 67 11.04 -9.83 7.82
CA ALA A 67 11.52 -11.09 8.36
C ALA A 67 13.06 -11.22 8.34
N THR A 68 13.72 -10.54 7.41
CA THR A 68 15.19 -10.59 7.25
C THR A 68 15.91 -9.38 7.83
N GLY A 69 15.17 -8.37 8.32
CA GLY A 69 15.74 -7.16 8.92
C GLY A 69 16.49 -6.28 7.92
N ILE A 70 16.02 -6.20 6.65
CA ILE A 70 16.66 -5.34 5.65
C ILE A 70 16.65 -3.88 6.15
N PRO A 71 17.81 -3.24 6.30
CA PRO A 71 17.87 -1.89 6.82
C PRO A 71 17.31 -0.89 5.82
N LEU A 72 16.65 0.15 6.35
CA LEU A 72 16.18 1.26 5.54
C LEU A 72 17.37 2.09 5.04
N GLU A 73 17.39 2.37 3.74
CA GLU A 73 18.37 3.28 3.15
C GLU A 73 18.33 4.66 3.81
N LYS A 74 19.50 5.32 3.92
CA LYS A 74 19.64 6.59 4.64
C LYS A 74 18.64 7.65 4.18
N ASP A 75 18.49 7.84 2.87
CA ASP A 75 17.62 8.87 2.32
C ASP A 75 16.13 8.59 2.62
N LYS A 76 15.72 7.32 2.56
CA LYS A 76 14.37 6.88 2.95
C LYS A 76 14.14 7.03 4.46
N SER A 77 15.17 6.78 5.28
CA SER A 77 15.10 6.97 6.72
C SER A 77 14.85 8.44 7.10
N ILE A 78 15.52 9.36 6.40
CA ILE A 78 15.30 10.80 6.56
C ILE A 78 13.89 11.18 6.09
N ALA A 79 13.51 10.79 4.87
CA ALA A 79 12.23 11.16 4.26
C ALA A 79 11.00 10.66 5.04
N SER A 80 11.11 9.50 5.69
CA SER A 80 9.99 8.92 6.46
C SER A 80 10.04 9.20 7.97
N GLN A 81 10.99 9.99 8.46
CA GLN A 81 11.20 10.24 9.90
C GLN A 81 9.92 10.70 10.61
N GLU A 82 9.25 11.73 10.08
CA GLU A 82 8.03 12.28 10.70
C GLU A 82 6.89 11.25 10.73
N ILE A 83 6.74 10.46 9.65
CA ILE A 83 5.73 9.41 9.57
C ILE A 83 5.99 8.35 10.63
N ARG A 84 7.23 7.86 10.74
CA ARG A 84 7.58 6.84 11.75
C ARG A 84 7.39 7.32 13.17
N LEU A 85 7.77 8.57 13.46
CA LEU A 85 7.53 9.21 14.76
C LEU A 85 6.03 9.32 15.07
N SER A 86 5.21 9.73 14.10
CA SER A 86 3.77 9.89 14.28
C SER A 86 3.04 8.56 14.53
N LEU A 87 3.52 7.47 13.90
CA LEU A 87 3.00 6.12 14.07
C LEU A 87 3.59 5.41 15.30
N GLY A 88 4.66 5.95 15.89
CA GLY A 88 5.33 5.37 17.06
C GLY A 88 6.02 4.04 16.78
N ILE A 89 6.30 3.70 15.52
CA ILE A 89 6.80 2.37 15.12
C ILE A 89 8.25 2.12 15.57
N ASP A 90 9.03 3.19 15.79
CA ASP A 90 10.40 3.11 16.31
C ASP A 90 10.49 2.53 17.75
N LYS A 91 9.34 2.27 18.40
CA LYS A 91 9.25 1.57 19.69
C LYS A 91 9.34 0.05 19.57
N PHE A 92 9.12 -0.50 18.38
CA PHE A 92 9.14 -1.94 18.12
C PHE A 92 10.47 -2.43 17.53
N HIS A 93 11.46 -1.53 17.34
CA HIS A 93 12.77 -1.91 16.83
C HIS A 93 13.55 -2.72 17.89
N PRO A 94 14.14 -3.88 17.53
CA PRO A 94 14.76 -4.80 18.49
C PRO A 94 15.98 -4.22 19.24
N ASP A 95 16.62 -3.16 18.73
CA ASP A 95 17.84 -2.55 19.29
C ASP A 95 17.63 -1.70 20.57
N LYS A 96 16.49 -1.84 21.25
CA LYS A 96 16.24 -1.21 22.56
C LYS A 96 15.95 -2.26 23.63
N ASN A 97 16.92 -3.15 23.86
CA ASN A 97 17.13 -3.89 25.12
C ASN A 97 18.60 -4.25 25.26
#